data_AF-Q1GLG6-F1
#
_entry.id   AF-Q1GLG6-F1
#
_cell.length_a   1.000
_cell.length_b   1.000
_cell.length_c   1.000
_cell.angle_alpha   90.00
_cell.angle_beta   90.00
_cell.angle_gamma   90.00
#
_symmetry.space_group_name_H-M   'P 1'
#
loop_
_entity.id
_entity.type
_entity.pdbx_description
1 polymer ?
#
loop_
_entity_poly.entity_id
_entity_poly.type
_entity_poly.pdbx_seq_one_letter_code
_entity_poly.pdbx_strand_id
1 'polypeptide(L)'
;MRRVWREIGEALSIPFVPVHNPQNWTRIPTKGRVIVANWGARFAPDLFDTPEARFLHVIRDPRDVLISGARYHEDAPGRSERFLHKARADLGGLTYQQHLRSLPSRDDKLRFEMGEMHQRTLTEMLDWPYGHPRAFDVTFETLMADTGCETFAAALEFFGFDAPEVEVAQKIFFKHALFGGFSDKNSDGTTDRRLNAHVAPGAKRGWRQVFSAEIAEDYCARFGAALVRLGYETDARAWCDAIAPKTAIPEPAHMVQPPPLGLAMGGMA
;
A
#
# COMPACT_ATOMS: atom_id res chain seq x y z
N MET A 1 -8.08 -3.70 2.56
CA MET A 1 -8.14 -3.93 4.02
C MET A 1 -8.89 -2.86 4.83
N ARG A 2 -8.64 -1.55 4.71
CA ARG A 2 -9.38 -0.52 5.51
C ARG A 2 -10.90 -0.65 5.48
N ARG A 3 -11.45 -0.75 4.28
CA ARG A 3 -12.90 -0.86 4.08
C ARG A 3 -13.47 -2.14 4.69
N VAL A 4 -12.76 -3.26 4.53
CA VAL A 4 -13.12 -4.57 5.10
C VAL A 4 -13.24 -4.45 6.62
N TRP A 5 -12.19 -4.01 7.31
CA TRP A 5 -12.21 -3.91 8.78
C TRP A 5 -13.25 -2.92 9.33
N ARG A 6 -13.51 -1.83 8.60
CA ARG A 6 -14.60 -0.91 8.97
C ARG A 6 -15.97 -1.57 8.81
N GLU A 7 -16.24 -2.22 7.68
CA GLU A 7 -17.52 -2.92 7.45
C GLU A 7 -17.72 -4.09 8.45
N ILE A 8 -16.64 -4.77 8.85
CA ILE A 8 -16.68 -5.78 9.94
C ILE A 8 -17.08 -5.13 11.26
N GLY A 9 -16.44 -4.01 11.63
CA GLY A 9 -16.78 -3.28 12.85
C GLY A 9 -18.23 -2.79 12.87
N GLU A 10 -18.74 -2.29 11.74
CA GLU A 10 -20.14 -1.89 11.59
C GLU A 10 -21.09 -3.09 11.74
N ALA A 11 -20.80 -4.22 11.09
CA ALA A 11 -21.65 -5.41 11.12
C ALA A 11 -21.70 -6.09 12.49
N LEU A 12 -20.60 -6.05 13.24
CA LEU A 12 -20.45 -6.71 14.54
C LEU A 12 -20.54 -5.73 15.72
N SER A 13 -20.87 -4.47 15.47
CA SER A 13 -20.92 -3.40 16.50
C SER A 13 -19.59 -3.26 17.29
N ILE A 14 -18.45 -3.47 16.63
CA ILE A 14 -17.11 -3.27 17.19
C ILE A 14 -16.57 -1.90 16.73
N PRO A 15 -16.22 -0.98 17.65
CA PRO A 15 -15.63 0.30 17.29
C PRO A 15 -14.41 0.16 16.39
N PHE A 16 -14.34 0.97 15.33
CA PHE A 16 -13.18 1.04 14.43
C PHE A 16 -12.42 2.37 14.65
N VAL A 17 -11.15 2.28 15.06
CA VAL A 17 -10.32 3.44 15.40
C VAL A 17 -9.04 3.48 14.55
N PRO A 18 -8.94 4.39 13.56
CA PRO A 18 -7.69 4.59 12.82
C PRO A 18 -6.71 5.45 13.63
N VAL A 19 -5.47 4.97 13.81
CA VAL A 19 -4.46 5.57 14.70
C VAL A 19 -3.12 5.82 14.03
N HIS A 20 -3.11 6.50 12.87
CA HIS A 20 -1.89 6.75 12.08
C HIS A 20 -0.90 7.73 12.71
N ASN A 21 -1.37 8.57 13.62
CA ASN A 21 -0.57 9.58 14.30
C ASN A 21 -0.54 9.24 15.80
N PRO A 22 0.63 9.23 16.46
CA PRO A 22 0.75 8.99 17.90
C PRO A 22 -0.21 9.80 18.77
N GLN A 23 -0.54 11.03 18.36
CA GLN A 23 -1.50 11.89 19.06
C GLN A 23 -2.93 11.30 19.12
N ASN A 24 -3.26 10.35 18.23
CA ASN A 24 -4.53 9.65 18.20
C ASN A 24 -4.53 8.35 19.01
N TRP A 25 -3.42 7.91 19.60
CA TRP A 25 -3.38 6.68 20.41
C TRP A 25 -4.31 6.75 21.62
N THR A 26 -4.52 7.95 22.17
CA THR A 26 -5.48 8.21 23.25
C THR A 26 -6.95 7.94 22.89
N ARG A 27 -7.25 7.77 21.59
CA ARG A 27 -8.59 7.43 21.11
C ARG A 27 -8.91 5.95 21.18
N ILE A 28 -7.92 5.10 21.47
CA ILE A 28 -8.13 3.67 21.67
C ILE A 28 -8.86 3.50 23.01
N PRO A 29 -10.08 2.91 23.03
CA PRO A 29 -10.79 2.65 24.27
C PRO A 29 -9.98 1.75 25.19
N THR A 30 -9.99 2.03 26.49
CA THR A 30 -9.30 1.22 27.51
C THR A 30 -10.11 0.01 27.96
N LYS A 31 -11.36 -0.12 27.50
CA LYS A 31 -12.28 -1.21 27.83
C LYS A 31 -13.11 -1.62 26.61
N GLY A 32 -13.51 -2.88 26.58
CA GLY A 32 -14.30 -3.45 25.49
C GLY A 32 -13.45 -3.83 24.28
N ARG A 33 -14.10 -4.44 23.27
CA ARG A 33 -13.45 -4.80 22.01
C ARG A 33 -13.33 -3.56 21.12
N VAL A 34 -12.23 -3.46 20.38
CA VAL A 34 -11.98 -2.40 19.41
C VAL A 34 -11.13 -2.94 18.25
N ILE A 35 -11.46 -2.55 17.04
CA ILE A 35 -10.61 -2.76 15.86
C ILE A 35 -9.76 -1.49 15.68
N VAL A 36 -8.45 -1.63 15.85
CA VAL A 36 -7.48 -0.55 15.71
C VAL A 36 -6.74 -0.69 14.39
N ALA A 37 -6.66 0.37 13.60
CA ALA A 37 -6.01 0.33 12.28
C ALA A 37 -4.83 1.31 12.18
N ASN A 38 -3.68 0.80 11.76
CA ASN A 38 -2.51 1.60 11.40
C ASN A 38 -1.89 1.06 10.09
N TRP A 39 -1.67 1.94 9.10
CA TRP A 39 -1.17 1.53 7.77
C TRP A 39 0.36 1.45 7.66
N GLY A 40 1.09 2.04 8.61
CA GLY A 40 2.55 1.94 8.68
C GLY A 40 3.00 0.99 9.80
N ALA A 41 2.10 0.14 10.29
CA ALA A 41 2.33 -0.82 11.38
C ALA A 41 2.89 -0.20 12.69
N ARG A 42 2.71 1.12 12.90
CA ARG A 42 3.22 1.86 14.07
C ARG A 42 2.15 2.04 15.14
N PHE A 43 2.08 1.10 16.07
CA PHE A 43 1.19 1.20 17.23
C PHE A 43 1.88 1.85 18.43
N ALA A 44 1.09 2.25 19.44
CA ALA A 44 1.64 2.67 20.72
C ALA A 44 2.50 1.54 21.30
N PRO A 45 3.71 1.82 21.82
CA PRO A 45 4.55 0.78 22.43
C PRO A 45 3.79 -0.04 23.49
N ASP A 46 3.07 0.63 24.39
CA ASP A 46 2.29 -0.01 25.46
C ASP A 46 1.18 -0.94 24.95
N LEU A 47 0.76 -0.81 23.68
CA LEU A 47 -0.21 -1.73 23.09
C LEU A 47 0.40 -3.12 22.88
N PHE A 48 1.72 -3.20 22.61
CA PHE A 48 2.41 -4.48 22.53
C PHE A 48 2.52 -5.16 23.89
N ASP A 49 2.56 -4.40 24.98
CA ASP A 49 2.58 -4.93 26.34
C ASP A 49 1.19 -5.34 26.88
N THR A 50 0.13 -4.95 26.17
CA THR A 50 -1.25 -5.30 26.54
C THR A 50 -1.53 -6.79 26.24
N PRO A 51 -1.84 -7.63 27.25
CA PRO A 51 -2.01 -9.08 27.06
C PRO A 51 -3.13 -9.46 26.10
N GLU A 52 -4.17 -8.64 26.00
CA GLU A 52 -5.35 -8.85 25.17
C GLU A 52 -5.16 -8.34 23.73
N ALA A 53 -4.14 -7.50 23.47
CA ALA A 53 -3.90 -6.98 22.14
C ALA A 53 -3.44 -8.12 21.20
N ARG A 54 -4.03 -8.17 20.01
CA ARG A 54 -3.65 -9.07 18.92
C ARG A 54 -3.42 -8.23 17.68
N PHE A 55 -2.42 -8.60 16.88
CA PHE A 55 -1.99 -7.83 15.73
C PHE A 55 -2.06 -8.70 14.48
N LEU A 56 -2.62 -8.13 13.40
CA LEU A 56 -2.53 -8.69 12.06
C LEU A 56 -1.64 -7.74 11.30
N HIS A 57 -0.49 -8.23 10.88
CA HIS A 57 0.45 -7.48 10.09
C HIS A 57 0.46 -8.03 8.68
N VAL A 58 0.16 -7.16 7.72
CA VAL A 58 0.11 -7.51 6.31
C VAL A 58 1.19 -6.74 5.58
N ILE A 59 2.17 -7.44 5.03
CA ILE A 59 3.18 -6.88 4.14
C ILE A 59 2.91 -7.30 2.70
N ARG A 60 3.53 -6.64 1.73
CA ARG A 60 3.48 -6.98 0.30
C ARG A 60 4.90 -6.95 -0.23
N ASP A 61 5.19 -7.70 -1.29
CA ASP A 61 6.52 -7.70 -1.91
C ASP A 61 6.98 -6.25 -2.12
N PRO A 62 8.07 -5.81 -1.47
CA PRO A 62 8.53 -4.43 -1.54
C PRO A 62 8.73 -3.92 -2.97
N ARG A 63 9.08 -4.81 -3.92
CA ARG A 63 9.27 -4.46 -5.33
C ARG A 63 7.95 -4.10 -6.00
N ASP A 64 6.88 -4.83 -5.70
CA ASP A 64 5.54 -4.50 -6.18
C ASP A 64 4.97 -3.27 -5.48
N VAL A 65 5.35 -3.03 -4.22
CA VAL A 65 5.02 -1.79 -3.48
C VAL A 65 5.67 -0.58 -4.14
N LEU A 66 6.94 -0.66 -4.56
CA LEU A 66 7.61 0.42 -5.29
C LEU A 66 6.83 0.79 -6.56
N ILE A 67 6.49 -0.20 -7.39
CA ILE A 67 5.77 0.02 -8.65
C ILE A 67 4.40 0.63 -8.39
N SER A 68 3.69 0.09 -7.39
CA SER A 68 2.37 0.58 -7.01
C SER A 68 2.42 2.00 -6.46
N GLY A 69 3.44 2.33 -5.67
CA GLY A 69 3.65 3.65 -5.07
C GLY A 69 3.93 4.70 -6.12
N ALA A 70 4.93 4.47 -6.98
CA ALA A 70 5.28 5.37 -8.07
C ALA A 70 4.05 5.71 -8.93
N ARG A 71 3.30 4.68 -9.38
CA ARG A 71 2.09 4.90 -10.18
C ARG A 71 0.99 5.63 -9.42
N TYR A 72 0.77 5.28 -8.15
CA TYR A 72 -0.28 5.90 -7.36
C TYR A 72 0.00 7.39 -7.12
N HIS A 73 1.23 7.75 -6.80
CA HIS A 73 1.62 9.12 -6.47
C HIS A 73 1.56 10.09 -7.66
N GLU A 74 1.56 9.60 -8.90
CA GLU A 74 1.37 10.43 -10.10
C GLU A 74 -0.02 11.08 -10.16
N ASP A 75 -1.06 10.37 -9.71
CA ASP A 75 -2.46 10.80 -9.86
C ASP A 75 -3.24 10.86 -8.54
N ALA A 76 -2.59 10.53 -7.42
CA ALA A 76 -3.23 10.50 -6.11
C ALA A 76 -3.91 11.85 -5.79
N PRO A 77 -5.16 11.82 -5.29
CA PRO A 77 -5.90 13.04 -4.99
C PRO A 77 -5.46 13.66 -3.67
N GLY A 78 -5.31 14.99 -3.64
CA GLY A 78 -4.68 15.69 -2.52
C GLY A 78 -5.42 15.77 -1.19
N ARG A 79 -6.64 15.24 -1.08
CA ARG A 79 -7.38 15.26 0.21
C ARG A 79 -6.75 14.34 1.26
N SER A 80 -6.30 13.15 0.88
CA SER A 80 -5.72 12.15 1.81
C SER A 80 -4.19 12.23 1.89
N GLU A 81 -3.54 12.70 0.83
CA GLU A 81 -2.08 12.62 0.66
C GLU A 81 -1.49 14.03 0.51
N ARG A 82 -1.72 14.89 1.50
CA ARG A 82 -1.35 16.32 1.42
C ARG A 82 0.12 16.54 1.12
N PHE A 83 1.00 15.62 1.53
CA PHE A 83 2.44 15.72 1.28
C PHE A 83 2.77 15.72 -0.22
N LEU A 84 1.95 15.06 -1.06
CA LEU A 84 2.17 14.98 -2.51
C LEU A 84 2.01 16.33 -3.22
N HIS A 85 1.27 17.26 -2.60
CA HIS A 85 0.87 18.53 -3.18
C HIS A 85 1.50 19.74 -2.47
N LYS A 86 2.41 19.50 -1.51
CA LYS A 86 3.18 20.57 -0.89
C LYS A 86 4.46 20.80 -1.69
N ALA A 87 4.71 22.06 -2.06
CA ALA A 87 5.95 22.46 -2.72
C ALA A 87 7.16 22.13 -1.83
N ARG A 88 8.23 21.66 -2.46
CA ARG A 88 9.46 21.20 -1.82
C ARG A 88 10.66 21.94 -2.38
N ALA A 89 11.49 22.51 -1.50
CA ALA A 89 12.66 23.29 -1.92
C ALA A 89 13.71 22.42 -2.62
N ASP A 90 13.90 21.19 -2.15
CA ASP A 90 14.80 20.18 -2.72
C ASP A 90 14.35 19.67 -4.09
N LEU A 91 13.08 19.87 -4.46
CA LEU A 91 12.52 19.56 -5.79
C LEU A 91 12.40 20.81 -6.68
N GLY A 92 13.17 21.87 -6.39
CA GLY A 92 13.13 23.11 -7.17
C GLY A 92 11.80 23.87 -7.05
N GLY A 93 11.10 23.72 -5.92
CA GLY A 93 9.79 24.33 -5.69
C GLY A 93 8.60 23.52 -6.24
N LEU A 94 8.85 22.42 -6.95
CA LEU A 94 7.80 21.50 -7.37
C LEU A 94 7.23 20.73 -6.17
N THR A 95 5.98 20.28 -6.29
CA THR A 95 5.45 19.27 -5.36
C THR A 95 6.01 17.89 -5.70
N TYR A 96 5.91 16.93 -4.77
CA TYR A 96 6.29 15.53 -5.02
C TYR A 96 5.67 14.99 -6.32
N GLN A 97 4.35 15.16 -6.46
CA GLN A 97 3.60 14.68 -7.62
C GLN A 97 4.02 15.40 -8.91
N GLN A 98 4.24 16.71 -8.86
CA GLN A 98 4.71 17.47 -10.02
C GLN A 98 6.11 17.02 -10.46
N HIS A 99 7.02 16.83 -9.50
CA HIS A 99 8.37 16.36 -9.77
C HIS A 99 8.33 14.95 -10.37
N LEU A 100 7.65 14.00 -9.72
CA LEU A 100 7.51 12.63 -10.20
C LEU A 100 6.98 12.56 -11.64
N ARG A 101 5.95 13.36 -11.96
CA ARG A 101 5.39 13.45 -13.33
C ARG A 101 6.31 14.12 -14.35
N SER A 102 7.26 14.94 -13.88
CA SER A 102 8.23 15.61 -14.75
C SER A 102 9.40 14.71 -15.15
N LEU A 103 9.59 13.57 -14.48
CA LEU A 103 10.68 12.64 -14.75
C LEU A 103 10.49 11.97 -16.12
N PRO A 104 11.56 11.82 -16.92
CA PRO A 104 11.44 11.53 -18.35
C PRO A 104 11.16 10.05 -18.66
N SER A 105 11.42 9.14 -17.72
CA SER A 105 11.19 7.71 -17.90
C SER A 105 10.58 7.06 -16.67
N ARG A 106 9.98 5.88 -16.86
CA ARG A 106 9.50 5.04 -15.75
C ARG A 106 10.64 4.66 -14.81
N ASP A 107 11.84 4.40 -15.32
CA ASP A 107 12.98 4.02 -14.51
C ASP A 107 13.42 5.19 -13.61
N ASP A 108 13.39 6.43 -14.11
CA ASP A 108 13.64 7.62 -13.29
C ASP A 108 12.58 7.81 -12.20
N LYS A 109 11.30 7.58 -12.54
CA LYS A 109 10.21 7.60 -11.55
C LYS A 109 10.42 6.57 -10.44
N LEU A 110 10.82 5.34 -10.80
CA LEU A 110 11.11 4.28 -9.83
C LEU A 110 12.32 4.64 -8.96
N ARG A 111 13.41 5.18 -9.53
CA ARG A 111 14.59 5.62 -8.76
C ARG A 111 14.27 6.73 -7.77
N PHE A 112 13.46 7.71 -8.19
CA PHE A 112 12.98 8.76 -7.29
C PHE A 112 12.15 8.16 -6.15
N GLU A 113 11.14 7.35 -6.48
CA GLU A 113 10.26 6.71 -5.50
C GLU A 113 11.05 5.82 -4.52
N MET A 114 12.08 5.09 -5.00
CA MET A 114 13.00 4.29 -4.16
C MET A 114 13.65 5.12 -3.06
N GLY A 115 14.03 6.37 -3.33
CA GLY A 115 14.65 7.26 -2.35
C GLY A 115 13.65 7.94 -1.40
N GLU A 116 12.36 7.80 -1.67
CA GLU A 116 11.30 8.61 -1.07
C GLU A 116 10.29 7.73 -0.32
N MET A 117 9.05 7.65 -0.80
CA MET A 117 7.98 6.93 -0.10
C MET A 117 8.23 5.42 -0.03
N HIS A 118 8.89 4.83 -1.03
CA HIS A 118 9.25 3.42 -0.96
C HIS A 118 10.22 3.14 0.19
N GLN A 119 11.27 3.96 0.35
CA GLN A 119 12.23 3.81 1.44
C GLN A 119 11.54 3.86 2.80
N ARG A 120 10.62 4.81 2.96
CA ARG A 120 9.83 4.94 4.18
C ARG A 120 8.98 3.70 4.44
N THR A 121 8.22 3.23 3.46
CA THR A 121 7.36 2.05 3.60
C THR A 121 8.16 0.78 3.88
N LEU A 122 9.32 0.61 3.22
CA LEU A 122 10.20 -0.52 3.47
C LEU A 122 10.77 -0.48 4.90
N THR A 123 11.14 0.71 5.39
CA THR A 123 11.57 0.89 6.78
C THR A 123 10.44 0.51 7.75
N GLU A 124 9.21 0.94 7.48
CA GLU A 124 8.03 0.57 8.28
C GLU A 124 7.79 -0.95 8.32
N MET A 125 7.99 -1.65 7.20
CA MET A 125 7.93 -3.12 7.16
C MET A 125 9.03 -3.75 8.03
N LEU A 126 10.25 -3.24 7.93
CA LEU A 126 11.42 -3.75 8.64
C LEU A 126 11.41 -3.45 10.15
N ASP A 127 10.76 -2.37 10.58
CA ASP A 127 10.66 -1.97 11.98
C ASP A 127 9.66 -2.83 12.78
N TRP A 128 8.84 -3.64 12.10
CA TRP A 128 7.87 -4.51 12.75
C TRP A 128 8.56 -5.54 13.67
N PRO A 129 8.05 -5.78 14.90
CA PRO A 129 8.58 -6.78 15.81
C PRO A 129 8.19 -8.21 15.38
N TYR A 130 8.79 -8.70 14.30
CA TYR A 130 8.59 -10.06 13.79
C TYR A 130 8.84 -11.12 14.86
N GLY A 131 8.01 -12.16 14.86
CA GLY A 131 8.06 -13.24 15.85
C GLY A 131 7.38 -12.90 17.19
N HIS A 132 6.74 -11.74 17.31
CA HIS A 132 5.94 -11.41 18.49
C HIS A 132 4.78 -12.42 18.65
N PRO A 133 4.58 -13.05 19.83
CA PRO A 133 3.64 -14.16 20.01
C PRO A 133 2.17 -13.78 19.83
N ARG A 134 1.86 -12.48 19.83
CA ARG A 134 0.50 -11.93 19.61
C ARG A 134 0.36 -11.28 18.23
N ALA A 135 1.30 -11.49 17.33
CA ALA A 135 1.24 -11.05 15.95
C ALA A 135 0.96 -12.23 15.00
N PHE A 136 0.04 -12.02 14.07
CA PHE A 136 -0.21 -12.87 12.92
C PHE A 136 0.35 -12.14 11.70
N ASP A 137 1.53 -12.56 11.25
CA ASP A 137 2.21 -11.99 10.09
C ASP A 137 1.74 -12.72 8.82
N VAL A 138 1.28 -11.98 7.82
CA VAL A 138 0.85 -12.55 6.54
C VAL A 138 1.29 -11.66 5.38
N THR A 139 1.55 -12.28 4.23
CA THR A 139 1.83 -11.53 3.00
C THR A 139 0.53 -11.26 2.23
N PHE A 140 0.49 -10.14 1.54
CA PHE A 140 -0.60 -9.78 0.64
C PHE A 140 -0.76 -10.85 -0.45
N GLU A 141 0.34 -11.41 -0.95
CA GLU A 141 0.33 -12.48 -1.94
C GLU A 141 -0.38 -13.72 -1.42
N THR A 142 -0.15 -14.10 -0.16
CA THR A 142 -0.85 -15.21 0.50
C THR A 142 -2.34 -14.94 0.60
N LEU A 143 -2.74 -13.77 1.12
CA LEU A 143 -4.15 -13.39 1.23
C LEU A 143 -4.85 -13.30 -0.13
N MET A 144 -4.12 -12.94 -1.18
CA MET A 144 -4.68 -12.85 -2.53
C MET A 144 -4.80 -14.19 -3.23
N ALA A 145 -3.96 -15.17 -2.88
CA ALA A 145 -4.04 -16.54 -3.38
C ALA A 145 -5.09 -17.39 -2.61
N ASP A 146 -5.43 -16.98 -1.39
CA ASP A 146 -6.41 -17.63 -0.51
C ASP A 146 -7.86 -17.37 -0.95
N THR A 147 -8.28 -18.06 -2.02
CA THR A 147 -9.64 -17.94 -2.55
C THR A 147 -10.71 -18.50 -1.62
N GLY A 148 -10.34 -19.39 -0.71
CA GLY A 148 -11.20 -19.94 0.34
C GLY A 148 -11.36 -19.02 1.56
N CYS A 149 -10.59 -17.94 1.65
CA CYS A 149 -10.53 -17.05 2.81
C CYS A 149 -10.14 -17.75 4.12
N GLU A 150 -9.40 -18.87 4.03
CA GLU A 150 -8.98 -19.69 5.17
C GLU A 150 -7.94 -18.96 6.03
N THR A 151 -6.96 -18.31 5.40
CA THR A 151 -5.93 -17.51 6.07
C THR A 151 -6.56 -16.32 6.77
N PHE A 152 -7.54 -15.67 6.13
CA PHE A 152 -8.25 -14.56 6.75
C PHE A 152 -9.11 -15.02 7.93
N ALA A 153 -9.77 -16.19 7.85
CA ALA A 153 -10.46 -16.80 9.00
C ALA A 153 -9.51 -17.09 10.15
N ALA A 154 -8.37 -17.74 9.89
CA ALA A 154 -7.37 -18.04 10.91
C ALA A 154 -6.89 -16.77 11.63
N ALA A 155 -6.72 -15.65 10.92
CA ALA A 155 -6.38 -14.36 11.52
C ALA A 155 -7.50 -13.80 12.42
N LEU A 156 -8.77 -13.98 12.03
CA LEU A 156 -9.93 -13.57 12.85
C LEU A 156 -10.06 -14.42 14.11
N GLU A 157 -9.89 -15.74 14.00
CA GLU A 157 -9.87 -16.65 15.15
C GLU A 157 -8.72 -16.32 16.11
N PHE A 158 -7.53 -16.01 15.56
CA PHE A 158 -6.40 -15.52 16.34
C PHE A 158 -6.70 -14.21 17.09
N PHE A 159 -7.56 -13.36 16.53
CA PHE A 159 -8.06 -12.14 17.17
C PHE A 159 -9.14 -12.41 18.24
N GLY A 160 -9.60 -13.64 18.39
CA GLY A 160 -10.64 -14.04 19.34
C GLY A 160 -12.06 -13.77 18.85
N PHE A 161 -12.27 -13.72 17.52
CA PHE A 161 -13.62 -13.73 16.95
C PHE A 161 -14.20 -15.14 17.08
N ASP A 162 -15.49 -15.24 17.43
CA ASP A 162 -16.18 -16.53 17.48
C ASP A 162 -16.62 -17.00 16.08
N ALA A 163 -17.07 -18.25 15.96
CA ALA A 163 -17.42 -18.83 14.66
C ALA A 163 -18.49 -18.03 13.89
N PRO A 164 -19.62 -17.61 14.52
CA PRO A 164 -20.58 -16.71 13.86
C PRO A 164 -19.97 -15.39 13.37
N GLU A 165 -19.10 -14.77 14.16
CA GLU A 165 -18.43 -13.53 13.77
C GLU A 165 -17.45 -13.72 12.62
N VAL A 166 -16.69 -14.82 12.63
CA VAL A 166 -15.78 -15.22 11.54
C VAL A 166 -16.54 -15.37 10.24
N GLU A 167 -17.70 -16.05 10.23
CA GLU A 167 -18.51 -16.20 9.02
C GLU A 167 -18.97 -14.85 8.44
N VAL A 168 -19.40 -13.91 9.29
CA VAL A 168 -19.79 -12.57 8.87
C VAL A 168 -18.59 -11.83 8.28
N ALA A 169 -17.45 -11.87 8.95
CA ALA A 169 -16.24 -11.17 8.53
C ALA A 169 -15.65 -11.74 7.24
N GLN A 170 -15.67 -13.07 7.07
CA GLN A 170 -15.25 -13.73 5.82
C GLN A 170 -16.12 -13.32 4.64
N LYS A 171 -17.44 -13.26 4.79
CA LYS A 171 -18.36 -12.78 3.72
C LYS A 171 -18.02 -11.34 3.32
N ILE A 172 -17.73 -10.48 4.29
CA ILE A 172 -17.31 -9.09 4.03
C ILE A 172 -15.96 -9.07 3.31
N PHE A 173 -14.97 -9.84 3.76
CA PHE A 173 -13.67 -9.92 3.10
C PHE A 173 -13.79 -10.41 1.66
N PHE A 174 -14.50 -11.52 1.43
CA PHE A 174 -14.74 -12.09 0.10
C PHE A 174 -15.43 -11.11 -0.85
N LYS A 175 -16.42 -10.34 -0.35
CA LYS A 175 -17.08 -9.28 -1.12
C LYS A 175 -16.10 -8.21 -1.63
N HIS A 176 -15.01 -7.96 -0.92
CA HIS A 176 -14.00 -6.95 -1.27
C HIS A 176 -12.71 -7.54 -1.86
N ALA A 177 -12.58 -8.87 -1.91
CA ALA A 177 -11.43 -9.55 -2.47
C ALA A 177 -11.42 -9.46 -4.01
N LEU A 178 -10.23 -9.33 -4.61
CA LEU A 178 -10.10 -9.19 -6.07
C LEU A 178 -10.60 -10.43 -6.84
N PHE A 179 -10.64 -11.59 -6.18
CA PHE A 179 -11.11 -12.86 -6.73
C PHE A 179 -12.56 -13.20 -6.34
N GLY A 180 -13.17 -12.46 -5.42
CA GLY A 180 -14.52 -12.72 -4.90
C GLY A 180 -15.57 -11.80 -5.53
N GLY A 181 -16.46 -11.23 -4.73
CA GLY A 181 -17.62 -10.42 -5.20
C GLY A 181 -17.32 -9.16 -6.03
N PHE A 182 -16.03 -8.86 -6.29
CA PHE A 182 -15.57 -7.86 -7.24
C PHE A 182 -15.41 -8.37 -8.68
N SER A 183 -15.28 -9.69 -8.92
CA SER A 183 -15.28 -10.26 -10.29
C SER A 183 -16.58 -9.93 -11.02
N ASP A 184 -17.69 -9.89 -10.28
CA ASP A 184 -19.04 -9.77 -10.82
C ASP A 184 -19.41 -8.31 -11.17
N LYS A 185 -18.77 -7.32 -10.53
CA LYS A 185 -18.99 -5.89 -10.77
C LYS A 185 -18.24 -5.31 -11.98
N ASN A 186 -17.44 -6.12 -12.67
CA ASN A 186 -16.89 -5.74 -13.97
C ASN A 186 -17.93 -5.78 -15.10
N SER A 187 -19.20 -6.07 -14.79
CA SER A 187 -20.30 -6.17 -15.78
C SER A 187 -21.15 -4.89 -15.92
N ASP A 188 -21.10 -3.93 -14.98
CA ASP A 188 -22.00 -2.75 -14.98
C ASP A 188 -21.32 -1.40 -15.29
N GLY A 189 -20.01 -1.40 -15.59
CA GLY A 189 -19.31 -0.21 -16.08
C GLY A 189 -19.13 0.95 -15.09
N THR A 190 -19.52 0.79 -13.81
CA THR A 190 -19.33 1.84 -12.79
C THR A 190 -18.16 1.52 -11.87
N THR A 191 -16.94 1.64 -12.42
CA THR A 191 -15.72 1.41 -11.65
C THR A 191 -15.44 2.58 -10.69
N ASP A 192 -15.34 2.30 -9.39
CA ASP A 192 -14.89 3.27 -8.39
C ASP A 192 -13.46 3.72 -8.74
N ARG A 193 -13.31 4.97 -9.17
CA ARG A 193 -12.07 5.56 -9.69
C ARG A 193 -10.87 5.43 -8.72
N ARG A 194 -11.16 5.27 -7.41
CA ARG A 194 -10.15 5.06 -6.36
C ARG A 194 -9.58 3.64 -6.35
N LEU A 195 -10.35 2.64 -6.80
CA LEU A 195 -9.92 1.25 -6.87
C LEU A 195 -9.03 0.99 -8.09
N ASN A 196 -9.30 1.60 -9.24
CA ASN A 196 -8.40 1.53 -10.41
C ASN A 196 -7.01 2.13 -10.14
N ALA A 197 -6.89 3.05 -9.18
CA ALA A 197 -5.61 3.61 -8.76
C ALA A 197 -4.79 2.63 -7.89
N HIS A 198 -5.44 1.74 -7.13
CA HIS A 198 -4.78 0.75 -6.26
C HIS A 198 -4.69 -0.66 -6.89
N VAL A 199 -5.61 -0.99 -7.79
CA VAL A 199 -5.74 -2.26 -8.51
C VAL A 199 -5.60 -1.96 -10.00
N ALA A 200 -4.48 -1.36 -10.36
CA ALA A 200 -4.26 -1.10 -11.75
C ALA A 200 -4.01 -2.42 -12.51
N PRO A 201 -4.31 -2.52 -13.83
CA PRO A 201 -4.10 -3.75 -14.63
C PRO A 201 -2.66 -4.31 -14.59
N GLY A 202 -1.70 -3.53 -14.08
CA GLY A 202 -0.31 -3.94 -13.83
C GLY A 202 -0.13 -4.83 -12.59
N ALA A 203 -1.11 -4.98 -11.69
CA ALA A 203 -1.02 -5.92 -10.57
C ALA A 203 -0.94 -7.39 -11.03
N LYS A 204 -1.36 -7.70 -12.27
CA LYS A 204 -1.14 -9.00 -12.92
C LYS A 204 0.26 -9.15 -13.54
N ARG A 205 1.00 -8.05 -13.67
CA ARG A 205 2.38 -8.00 -14.19
C ARG A 205 3.30 -7.74 -13.01
N GLY A 206 3.62 -8.79 -12.25
CA GLY A 206 4.54 -8.69 -11.10
C GLY A 206 5.86 -8.02 -11.49
N TRP A 207 6.58 -7.49 -10.49
CA TRP A 207 7.79 -6.67 -10.65
C TRP A 207 8.80 -7.18 -11.70
N ARG A 208 8.94 -8.50 -11.87
CA ARG A 208 9.77 -9.15 -12.92
C ARG A 208 9.47 -8.68 -14.33
N GLN A 209 8.25 -8.23 -14.61
CA GLN A 209 7.84 -7.71 -15.93
C GLN A 209 8.10 -6.21 -16.10
N VAL A 210 8.17 -5.47 -14.99
CA VAL A 210 8.29 -4.00 -14.97
C VAL A 210 9.75 -3.56 -14.84
N PHE A 211 10.54 -4.21 -14.01
CA PHE A 211 11.93 -3.83 -13.78
C PHE A 211 12.75 -4.03 -15.07
N SER A 212 13.55 -3.01 -15.40
CA SER A 212 14.71 -3.12 -16.26
C SER A 212 15.87 -3.75 -15.48
N ALA A 213 16.94 -4.15 -16.17
CA ALA A 213 18.13 -4.68 -15.51
C ALA A 213 18.80 -3.61 -14.62
N GLU A 214 18.81 -2.35 -15.04
CA GLU A 214 19.38 -1.24 -14.25
C GLU A 214 18.58 -1.00 -12.97
N ILE A 215 17.24 -0.99 -13.06
CA ILE A 215 16.39 -0.83 -11.88
C ILE A 215 16.51 -2.01 -10.93
N ALA A 216 16.63 -3.23 -11.45
CA ALA A 216 16.90 -4.40 -10.63
C ALA A 216 18.23 -4.22 -9.88
N GLU A 217 19.30 -3.83 -10.56
CA GLU A 217 20.61 -3.60 -9.94
C GLU A 217 20.58 -2.51 -8.87
N ASP A 218 19.97 -1.36 -9.17
CA ASP A 218 19.79 -0.26 -8.21
C ASP A 218 19.00 -0.72 -6.97
N TYR A 219 17.94 -1.51 -7.17
CA TYR A 219 17.13 -2.03 -6.08
C TYR A 219 17.90 -3.06 -5.26
N CYS A 220 18.62 -3.98 -5.89
CA CYS A 220 19.47 -4.97 -5.21
C CYS A 220 20.51 -4.30 -4.32
N ALA A 221 21.22 -3.31 -4.86
CA ALA A 221 22.26 -2.58 -4.14
C ALA A 221 21.72 -1.88 -2.89
N ARG A 222 20.48 -1.37 -2.93
CA ARG A 222 19.86 -0.63 -1.83
C ARG A 222 19.10 -1.52 -0.85
N PHE A 223 18.36 -2.50 -1.36
CA PHE A 223 17.29 -3.19 -0.63
C PHE A 223 17.35 -4.72 -0.70
N GLY A 224 18.38 -5.30 -1.33
CA GLY A 224 18.53 -6.76 -1.41
C GLY A 224 18.52 -7.43 -0.03
N ALA A 225 19.24 -6.86 0.94
CA ALA A 225 19.24 -7.36 2.32
C ALA A 225 17.87 -7.26 3.01
N ALA A 226 17.08 -6.24 2.67
CA ALA A 226 15.72 -6.09 3.19
C ALA A 226 14.78 -7.19 2.67
N LEU A 227 14.90 -7.57 1.39
CA LEU A 227 14.12 -8.68 0.82
C LEU A 227 14.43 -10.01 1.52
N VAL A 228 15.70 -10.25 1.85
CA VAL A 228 16.10 -11.44 2.63
C VAL A 228 15.50 -11.39 4.04
N ARG A 229 15.62 -10.25 4.73
CA ARG A 229 15.08 -10.08 6.09
C ARG A 229 13.56 -10.24 6.16
N LEU A 230 12.85 -9.82 5.12
CA LEU A 230 11.39 -9.95 5.00
C LEU A 230 10.94 -11.33 4.48
N GLY A 231 11.88 -12.22 4.14
CA GLY A 231 11.58 -13.57 3.66
C GLY A 231 11.14 -13.67 2.20
N TYR A 232 11.31 -12.61 1.40
CA TYR A 232 10.98 -12.61 -0.03
C TYR A 232 12.08 -13.21 -0.90
N GLU A 233 13.32 -13.25 -0.42
CA GLU A 233 14.46 -13.83 -1.11
C GLU A 233 15.36 -14.58 -0.12
N THR A 234 16.15 -15.54 -0.61
CA THR A 234 17.16 -16.24 0.21
C THR A 234 18.56 -15.65 0.01
N ASP A 235 18.77 -14.93 -1.09
CA ASP A 235 20.00 -14.25 -1.43
C ASP A 235 19.67 -12.83 -1.90
N ALA A 236 20.46 -11.85 -1.44
CA ALA A 236 20.18 -10.44 -1.68
C ALA A 236 20.29 -10.03 -3.16
N ARG A 237 20.99 -10.82 -4.00
CA ARG A 237 21.33 -10.48 -5.38
C ARG A 237 20.84 -11.48 -6.42
N ALA A 238 20.69 -12.76 -6.09
CA ALA A 238 20.41 -13.82 -7.06
C ALA A 238 19.21 -13.54 -7.98
N TRP A 239 18.19 -12.84 -7.48
CA TRP A 239 17.00 -12.48 -8.26
C TRP A 239 17.24 -11.37 -9.29
N CYS A 240 18.21 -10.48 -9.07
CA CYS A 240 18.56 -9.39 -10.00
C CYS A 240 19.30 -9.91 -11.22
N ASP A 241 20.22 -10.86 -11.02
CA ASP A 241 20.96 -11.50 -12.11
C ASP A 241 20.04 -12.26 -13.08
N ALA A 242 18.86 -12.68 -12.59
CA ALA A 242 17.83 -13.34 -13.38
C ALA A 242 16.95 -12.38 -14.21
N ILE A 243 17.08 -11.07 -14.05
CA ILE A 243 16.34 -10.09 -14.87
C ILE A 243 17.09 -9.89 -16.19
N ALA A 244 16.51 -10.42 -17.27
CA ALA A 244 17.05 -10.20 -18.61
C ALA A 244 17.08 -8.70 -18.96
N PRO A 245 18.08 -8.23 -19.73
CA PRO A 245 18.13 -6.86 -20.20
C PRO A 245 16.86 -6.54 -20.99
N LYS A 246 16.04 -5.64 -20.46
CA LYS A 246 14.93 -5.06 -21.21
C LYS A 246 15.35 -3.68 -21.67
N THR A 247 15.19 -3.42 -22.96
CA THR A 247 15.22 -2.07 -23.48
C THR A 247 14.17 -1.23 -22.75
N ALA A 248 14.58 -0.07 -22.24
CA ALA A 248 13.68 0.88 -21.60
C ALA A 248 12.49 1.14 -22.52
N ILE A 249 11.28 0.86 -22.03
CA ILE A 249 10.05 1.13 -22.78
C ILE A 249 9.77 2.62 -22.59
N PRO A 250 9.85 3.47 -23.64
CA PRO A 250 9.47 4.87 -23.52
C PRO A 250 7.99 4.94 -23.13
N GLU A 251 7.67 5.73 -22.10
CA GLU A 251 6.26 6.02 -21.83
C GLU A 251 5.69 6.87 -22.97
N PRO A 252 4.43 6.65 -23.39
CA PRO A 252 3.79 7.55 -24.33
C PRO A 252 3.80 8.95 -23.71
N ALA A 253 4.36 9.91 -24.42
CA ALA A 253 4.42 11.30 -23.98
C ALA A 253 3.03 11.72 -23.51
N HIS A 254 2.89 12.00 -22.21
CA HIS A 254 1.71 12.68 -21.73
C HIS A 254 1.66 14.01 -22.48
N MET A 255 0.63 14.17 -23.33
CA MET A 255 0.33 15.47 -23.91
C MET A 255 0.24 16.44 -22.74
N VAL A 256 1.22 17.34 -22.65
CA VAL A 256 1.18 18.51 -21.79
C VAL A 256 -0.11 19.21 -22.17
N GLN A 257 -1.15 19.06 -21.35
CA GLN A 257 -2.33 19.88 -21.54
C GLN A 257 -1.86 21.33 -21.39
N PRO A 258 -2.16 22.20 -22.37
CA PRO A 258 -1.77 23.59 -22.27
C PRO A 258 -2.36 24.18 -20.98
N PRO A 259 -1.67 25.15 -20.36
CA PRO A 259 -2.17 25.79 -19.15
C PRO A 259 -3.59 26.30 -19.41
N PRO A 260 -4.49 26.24 -18.41
CA PRO A 260 -5.81 26.84 -18.55
C PRO A 260 -5.60 28.31 -18.93
N LEU A 261 -6.20 28.71 -20.05
CA LEU A 261 -6.26 30.09 -20.53
C LEU A 261 -6.59 30.98 -19.33
N GLY A 262 -5.64 31.88 -19.03
CA GLY A 262 -5.70 32.74 -17.87
C GLY A 262 -7.01 33.52 -17.81
N LEU A 263 -7.58 33.58 -16.61
CA LEU A 263 -8.41 34.70 -16.20
C LEU A 263 -7.57 35.96 -16.36
N ALA A 264 -7.77 36.67 -17.46
CA ALA A 264 -7.31 38.04 -17.63
C ALA A 264 -7.98 38.91 -16.56
N MET A 265 -7.17 39.42 -15.64
CA MET A 265 -7.54 40.52 -14.75
C MET A 265 -7.07 41.84 -15.36
N GLY A 266 -7.99 42.80 -15.45
CA GLY A 266 -7.76 44.23 -15.66
C GLY A 266 -7.96 44.69 -17.11
N GLY A 267 -8.74 45.72 -17.44
CA GLY A 267 -9.42 46.76 -16.66
C GLY A 267 -9.74 47.96 -17.57
N MET A 268 -10.68 48.81 -17.14
CA MET A 268 -11.07 50.13 -17.70
C MET A 268 -11.77 50.07 -19.07
N ALA A 269 -12.90 50.76 -19.33
CA ALA A 269 -13.54 51.91 -18.69
C ALA A 269 -15.06 51.71 -18.54
#